data_AF-A0A947K6J6-F1
#
_entry.id   AF-A0A947K6J6-F1
#
_cell.length_a   1.000
_cell.length_b   1.000
_cell.length_c   1.000
_cell.angle_alpha   90.00
_cell.angle_beta   90.00
_cell.angle_gamma   90.00
#
_symmetry.space_group_name_H-M   'P 1'
#
loop_
_entity.id
_entity.type
_entity.pdbx_description
1 polymer ?
#
loop_
_entity_poly.entity_id
_entity_poly.type
_entity_poly.pdbx_seq_one_letter_code
_entity_poly.pdbx_strand_id
1 'polypeptide(L)'
;MITIDLTMWIQIANILIMIVIMNIVLYKPIRSILEEREKRIGSFEKDIEEFHKNAKLRLSEFEEKLNNARTRAKDELEQARSTAQSSGAETVGAIRKEVDTGKAASLSDLQTQIASARTELQGQVAGFAGSVAEKILGRGL
;
A
#
# COMPACT_ATOMS: atom_id res chain seq x y z
N MET A 1 -73.32 70.26 -11.72
CA MET A 1 -72.07 71.04 -11.72
C MET A 1 -71.11 70.27 -10.84
N ILE A 2 -69.93 69.90 -11.35
CA ILE A 2 -68.91 69.25 -10.53
C ILE A 2 -68.25 70.37 -9.74
N THR A 3 -68.71 70.58 -8.51
CA THR A 3 -68.02 71.44 -7.56
C THR A 3 -66.83 70.65 -7.03
N ILE A 4 -65.62 71.18 -7.23
CA ILE A 4 -64.43 70.69 -6.52
C ILE A 4 -64.60 71.15 -5.07
N ASP A 5 -65.18 70.27 -4.27
CA ASP A 5 -65.40 70.46 -2.84
C ASP A 5 -64.25 69.83 -2.03
N LEU A 6 -64.10 70.27 -0.77
CA LEU A 6 -63.15 69.71 0.19
C LEU A 6 -63.26 68.19 0.34
N THR A 7 -64.45 67.62 0.10
CA THR A 7 -64.73 66.19 0.07
C THR A 7 -63.93 65.44 -0.99
N MET A 8 -63.67 66.04 -2.16
CA MET A 8 -62.84 65.44 -3.21
C MET A 8 -61.38 65.30 -2.74
N TRP A 9 -60.85 66.32 -2.07
CA TRP A 9 -59.51 66.26 -1.47
C TRP A 9 -59.41 65.21 -0.35
N ILE A 10 -60.45 65.10 0.49
CA ILE A 10 -60.54 64.06 1.52
C ILE A 10 -60.56 62.66 0.88
N GLN A 11 -61.27 62.49 -0.24
CA GLN A 11 -61.35 61.21 -0.93
C GLN A 11 -60.03 60.82 -1.61
N ILE A 12 -59.31 61.78 -2.19
CA ILE A 12 -57.95 61.58 -2.69
C ILE A 12 -57.02 61.16 -1.54
N ALA A 13 -57.07 61.84 -0.40
CA ALA A 13 -56.28 61.49 0.78
C ALA A 13 -56.61 60.08 1.28
N ASN A 14 -57.89 59.68 1.29
CA ASN A 14 -58.33 58.34 1.67
C ASN A 14 -57.75 57.24 0.75
N ILE A 15 -57.80 57.45 -0.57
CA ILE A 15 -57.20 56.52 -1.55
C ILE A 15 -55.68 56.44 -1.36
N LEU A 16 -55.02 57.57 -1.10
CA LEU A 16 -53.57 57.62 -0.90
C LEU A 16 -53.17 56.85 0.37
N ILE A 17 -53.91 57.02 1.47
CA ILE A 17 -53.75 56.24 2.71
C ILE A 17 -53.99 54.75 2.43
N MET A 18 -55.03 54.40 1.67
CA MET A 18 -55.32 53.00 1.33
C MET A 18 -54.19 52.37 0.49
N ILE A 19 -53.61 53.10 -0.47
CA ILE A 19 -52.45 52.64 -1.25
C ILE A 19 -51.24 52.40 -0.34
N VAL A 20 -50.97 53.30 0.61
CA VAL A 20 -49.86 53.14 1.56
C VAL A 20 -50.05 51.91 2.44
N ILE A 21 -51.26 51.72 2.98
CA ILE A 21 -51.59 50.53 3.78
C ILE A 21 -51.43 49.27 2.95
N MET A 22 -51.97 49.24 1.72
CA MET A 22 -51.86 48.09 0.81
C MET A 22 -50.40 47.78 0.45
N ASN A 23 -49.56 48.81 0.28
CA ASN A 23 -48.15 48.63 -0.03
C ASN A 23 -47.40 47.95 1.14
N ILE A 24 -47.67 48.39 2.37
CA ILE A 24 -47.04 47.85 3.59
C ILE A 24 -47.56 46.45 3.91
N VAL A 25 -48.87 46.24 3.81
CA VAL A 25 -49.55 45.00 4.25
C VAL A 25 -49.50 43.90 3.19
N LEU A 26 -49.52 44.22 1.90
CA LEU A 26 -49.63 43.23 0.82
C LEU A 26 -48.41 43.20 -0.11
N TYR A 27 -48.05 44.32 -0.73
CA TYR A 27 -47.01 44.32 -1.77
C TYR A 27 -45.63 43.96 -1.22
N LYS A 28 -45.25 44.53 -0.08
CA LYS A 28 -43.96 44.23 0.56
C LYS A 28 -43.82 42.76 0.99
N PRO A 29 -44.77 42.15 1.74
CA PRO A 29 -44.64 40.74 2.11
C PRO A 29 -44.74 39.79 0.91
N ILE A 30 -45.60 40.07 -0.08
CA ILE A 30 -45.70 39.21 -1.28
C ILE A 30 -44.36 39.20 -2.04
N ARG A 31 -43.72 40.35 -2.24
CA ARG A 31 -42.40 40.41 -2.88
C ARG A 31 -41.34 39.66 -2.08
N SER A 32 -41.33 39.83 -0.76
CA SER A 32 -40.40 39.10 0.12
C SER A 32 -40.55 37.58 -0.01
N ILE A 33 -41.78 37.07 -0.04
CA ILE A 33 -42.06 35.62 -0.19
C ILE A 33 -41.61 35.13 -1.58
N LEU A 34 -41.81 35.94 -2.62
CA LEU A 34 -41.41 35.58 -3.98
C LEU A 34 -39.89 35.52 -4.12
N GLU A 35 -39.17 36.53 -3.61
CA GLU A 35 -37.70 36.53 -3.55
C GLU A 35 -37.17 35.36 -2.71
N GLU A 36 -37.82 35.04 -1.59
CA GLU A 36 -37.42 33.93 -0.74
C GLU A 36 -37.62 32.58 -1.43
N ARG A 37 -38.71 32.41 -2.18
CA ARG A 37 -38.92 31.21 -3.00
C ARG A 37 -37.89 31.10 -4.11
N GLU A 38 -37.61 32.18 -4.82
CA GLU A 38 -36.61 32.21 -5.89
C GLU A 38 -35.22 31.89 -5.35
N LYS A 39 -34.84 32.47 -4.20
CA LYS A 39 -33.59 32.16 -3.51
C LYS A 39 -33.50 30.70 -3.05
N ARG A 40 -34.57 30.15 -2.47
CA ARG A 40 -34.58 28.73 -2.05
C ARG A 40 -34.45 27.78 -3.23
N ILE A 41 -35.15 28.05 -4.33
CA ILE A 41 -35.06 27.21 -5.54
C ILE A 41 -33.65 27.30 -6.13
N GLY A 42 -33.11 28.52 -6.27
CA GLY A 42 -31.76 28.73 -6.76
C GLY A 42 -30.67 28.16 -5.85
N SER A 43 -30.88 28.15 -4.51
CA SER A 43 -29.95 27.50 -3.59
C SER A 43 -30.00 25.99 -3.73
N PHE A 44 -31.18 25.39 -3.86
CA PHE A 44 -31.28 23.94 -4.06
C PHE A 44 -30.60 23.48 -5.35
N GLU A 45 -30.73 24.24 -6.45
CA GLU A 45 -30.05 23.91 -7.71
C GLU A 45 -28.52 23.97 -7.56
N LYS A 46 -28.00 25.01 -6.89
CA LYS A 46 -26.56 25.12 -6.57
C LYS A 46 -26.08 24.00 -5.67
N ASP A 47 -26.84 23.69 -4.62
CA ASP A 47 -26.50 22.62 -3.68
C ASP A 47 -26.44 21.27 -4.42
N ILE A 48 -27.42 20.99 -5.30
CA ILE A 48 -27.43 19.77 -6.13
C ILE A 48 -26.19 19.71 -7.03
N GLU A 49 -25.86 20.80 -7.73
CA GLU A 49 -24.68 20.85 -8.60
C GLU A 49 -23.39 20.63 -7.79
N GLU A 50 -23.28 21.27 -6.62
CA GLU A 50 -22.15 21.11 -5.72
C GLU A 50 -22.05 19.70 -5.15
N PHE A 51 -23.16 19.07 -4.75
CA PHE A 51 -23.20 17.68 -4.31
C PHE A 51 -22.76 16.72 -5.42
N HIS A 52 -23.24 16.92 -6.65
CA HIS A 52 -22.81 16.11 -7.80
C HIS A 52 -21.32 16.27 -8.09
N LYS A 53 -20.82 17.51 -8.07
CA LYS A 53 -19.39 17.80 -8.28
C LYS A 53 -18.53 17.17 -7.18
N ASN A 54 -18.92 17.34 -5.93
CA ASN A 54 -18.22 16.76 -4.79
C ASN A 54 -18.26 15.23 -4.81
N ALA A 55 -19.40 14.62 -5.14
CA ALA A 55 -19.50 13.17 -5.29
C ALA A 55 -18.56 12.65 -6.38
N LYS A 56 -18.52 13.30 -7.54
CA LYS A 56 -17.61 12.95 -8.64
C LYS A 56 -16.15 13.11 -8.25
N LEU A 57 -15.81 14.20 -7.55
CA LEU A 57 -14.46 14.44 -7.04
C LEU A 57 -14.04 13.35 -6.05
N ARG A 58 -14.90 13.03 -5.07
CA ARG A 58 -14.65 11.99 -4.07
C ARG A 58 -14.49 10.61 -4.70
N LEU A 59 -15.28 10.30 -5.72
CA LEU A 59 -15.17 9.04 -6.45
C LEU A 59 -13.84 8.96 -7.20
N SER A 60 -13.44 10.04 -7.89
CA SER A 60 -12.14 10.14 -8.55
C SER A 60 -10.97 10.01 -7.56
N GLU A 61 -11.03 10.71 -6.42
CA GLU A 61 -10.00 10.62 -5.36
C GLU A 61 -9.93 9.20 -4.79
N PHE A 62 -11.07 8.53 -4.65
CA PHE A 62 -11.12 7.15 -4.15
C PHE A 62 -10.51 6.16 -5.15
N GLU A 63 -10.87 6.26 -6.43
CA GLU A 63 -10.31 5.44 -7.50
C GLU A 63 -8.80 5.63 -7.63
N GLU A 64 -8.34 6.88 -7.55
CA GLU A 64 -6.91 7.20 -7.59
C GLU A 64 -6.17 6.61 -6.39
N LYS A 65 -6.70 6.77 -5.17
CA LYS A 65 -6.11 6.18 -3.96
C LYS A 65 -6.09 4.66 -4.03
N LEU A 66 -7.15 4.03 -4.53
CA LEU A 66 -7.22 2.59 -4.70
C LEU A 66 -6.18 2.09 -5.71
N ASN A 67 -6.03 2.79 -6.83
CA ASN A 67 -5.03 2.45 -7.84
C ASN A 67 -3.61 2.62 -7.29
N ASN A 68 -3.33 3.73 -6.62
CA ASN A 68 -2.04 3.97 -5.95
C ASN A 68 -1.73 2.91 -4.89
N ALA A 69 -2.70 2.50 -4.08
CA ALA A 69 -2.53 1.44 -3.09
C ALA A 69 -2.22 0.08 -3.76
N ARG A 70 -2.90 -0.24 -4.87
CA ARG A 70 -2.63 -1.45 -5.66
C ARG A 70 -1.24 -1.44 -6.27
N THR A 71 -0.80 -0.30 -6.82
CA THR A 71 0.55 -0.15 -7.38
C THR A 71 1.60 -0.34 -6.29
N ARG A 72 1.47 0.35 -5.16
CA ARG A 72 2.40 0.21 -4.02
C ARG A 72 2.46 -1.23 -3.51
N ALA A 73 1.33 -1.91 -3.38
CA ALA A 73 1.30 -3.31 -2.95
C ALA A 73 2.00 -4.25 -3.95
N LYS A 74 1.87 -3.99 -5.26
CA LYS A 74 2.61 -4.73 -6.28
C LYS A 74 4.11 -4.47 -6.21
N ASP A 75 4.50 -3.20 -6.06
CA ASP A 75 5.91 -2.81 -5.96
C ASP A 75 6.56 -3.43 -4.72
N GLU A 76 5.88 -3.41 -3.58
CA GLU A 76 6.34 -4.03 -2.34
C GLU A 76 6.44 -5.55 -2.45
N LEU A 77 5.46 -6.20 -3.09
CA LEU A 77 5.51 -7.64 -3.36
C LEU A 77 6.67 -8.01 -4.27
N GLU A 78 6.91 -7.22 -5.32
CA GLU A 78 8.02 -7.45 -6.24
C GLU A 78 9.38 -7.23 -5.56
N GLN A 79 9.49 -6.19 -4.73
CA GLN A 79 10.69 -5.95 -3.93
C GLN A 79 10.96 -7.07 -2.92
N ALA A 80 9.92 -7.54 -2.23
CA ALA A 80 10.02 -8.67 -1.31
C ALA A 80 10.43 -9.95 -2.05
N ARG A 81 9.87 -10.23 -3.23
CA ARG A 81 10.26 -11.36 -4.08
C ARG A 81 11.71 -11.26 -4.55
N SER A 82 12.13 -10.10 -5.05
CA SER A 82 13.51 -9.87 -5.49
C SER A 82 14.50 -10.05 -4.33
N THR A 83 14.15 -9.54 -3.14
CA THR A 83 14.98 -9.68 -1.94
C THR A 83 15.09 -11.14 -1.50
N ALA A 84 13.96 -11.86 -1.47
CA ALA A 84 13.92 -13.28 -1.15
C ALA A 84 14.72 -14.11 -2.15
N GLN A 85 14.63 -13.81 -3.45
CA GLN A 85 15.40 -14.48 -4.49
C GLN A 85 16.90 -14.20 -4.35
N SER A 86 17.29 -12.95 -4.09
CA SER A 86 18.70 -12.58 -3.87
C SER A 86 19.28 -13.25 -2.64
N SER A 87 18.56 -13.21 -1.51
CA SER A 87 18.99 -13.86 -0.26
C SER A 87 19.04 -15.38 -0.40
N GLY A 88 18.08 -15.98 -1.12
CA GLY A 88 18.10 -17.41 -1.45
C GLY A 88 19.31 -17.79 -2.31
N ALA A 89 19.60 -17.00 -3.35
CA ALA A 89 20.76 -17.21 -4.21
C ALA A 89 22.09 -17.07 -3.44
N GLU A 90 22.19 -16.08 -2.55
CA GLU A 90 23.35 -15.87 -1.68
C GLU A 90 23.53 -17.04 -0.71
N THR A 91 22.47 -17.48 -0.05
CA THR A 91 22.50 -18.61 0.89
C THR A 91 22.92 -19.90 0.20
N VAL A 92 22.34 -20.20 -0.97
CA VAL A 92 22.73 -21.37 -1.77
C VAL A 92 24.19 -21.26 -2.24
N GLY A 93 24.63 -20.07 -2.61
CA GLY A 93 26.02 -19.80 -2.97
C GLY A 93 26.99 -20.03 -1.81
N ALA A 94 26.64 -19.57 -0.61
CA ALA A 94 27.42 -19.77 0.61
C ALA A 94 27.51 -21.26 0.98
N ILE A 95 26.38 -21.97 0.98
CA ILE A 95 26.34 -23.42 1.26
C ILE A 95 27.18 -24.19 0.24
N ARG A 96 27.11 -23.85 -1.05
CA ARG A 96 27.95 -24.49 -2.08
C ARG A 96 29.44 -24.30 -1.79
N LYS A 97 29.86 -23.08 -1.45
CA LYS A 97 31.26 -22.81 -1.07
C LYS A 97 31.67 -23.62 0.15
N GLU A 98 30.82 -23.68 1.18
CA GLU A 98 31.11 -24.44 2.40
C GLU A 98 31.25 -25.94 2.10
N VAL A 99 30.34 -26.51 1.31
CA VAL A 99 30.41 -27.90 0.85
C VAL A 99 31.68 -28.18 0.04
N ASP A 100 32.07 -27.27 -0.87
CA ASP A 100 33.28 -27.43 -1.66
C ASP A 100 34.54 -27.37 -0.79
N THR A 101 34.59 -26.46 0.19
CA THR A 101 35.70 -26.39 1.16
C THR A 101 35.75 -27.62 2.07
N GLY A 102 34.61 -28.11 2.54
CA GLY A 102 34.53 -29.32 3.37
C GLY A 102 34.94 -30.58 2.60
N LYS A 103 34.59 -30.67 1.32
CA LYS A 103 35.07 -31.75 0.43
C LYS A 103 36.58 -31.68 0.24
N ALA A 104 37.13 -30.49 -0.03
CA ALA A 104 38.57 -30.32 -0.20
C ALA A 104 39.35 -30.70 1.07
N ALA A 105 38.87 -30.27 2.24
CA ALA A 105 39.44 -30.65 3.54
C ALA A 105 39.38 -32.17 3.75
N SER A 106 38.21 -32.79 3.53
CA SER A 106 38.03 -34.25 3.68
C SER A 106 38.96 -35.05 2.76
N LEU A 107 39.18 -34.59 1.53
CA LEU A 107 40.12 -35.23 0.60
C LEU A 107 41.57 -35.10 1.06
N SER A 108 41.95 -33.94 1.61
CA SER A 108 43.28 -33.72 2.18
C SER A 108 43.52 -34.60 3.41
N ASP A 109 42.53 -34.72 4.29
CA ASP A 109 42.60 -35.56 5.49
C ASP A 109 42.70 -37.04 5.10
N LEU A 110 41.93 -37.50 4.12
CA LEU A 110 42.04 -38.86 3.58
C LEU A 110 43.43 -39.15 3.02
N GLN A 111 44.01 -38.23 2.25
CA GLN A 111 45.38 -38.41 1.74
C GLN A 111 46.41 -38.52 2.87
N THR A 112 46.26 -37.68 3.90
CA THR A 112 47.14 -37.71 5.08
C THR A 112 46.99 -39.02 5.86
N GLN A 113 45.75 -39.49 6.07
CA GLN A 113 45.48 -40.77 6.74
C GLN A 113 46.04 -41.95 5.94
N ILE A 114 45.89 -41.95 4.61
CA ILE A 114 46.46 -43.00 3.74
C ILE A 114 48.00 -42.99 3.85
N ALA A 115 48.64 -41.82 3.85
CA ALA A 115 50.09 -41.71 3.99
C ALA A 115 50.58 -42.21 5.36
N SER A 116 49.89 -41.84 6.44
CA SER A 116 50.18 -42.31 7.80
C SER A 116 49.99 -43.83 7.93
N ALA A 117 48.85 -44.36 7.48
CA ALA A 117 48.57 -45.80 7.49
C ALA A 117 49.59 -46.59 6.67
N ARG A 118 50.05 -46.05 5.53
CA ARG A 118 51.10 -46.68 4.71
C ARG A 118 52.44 -46.72 5.43
N THR A 119 52.79 -45.66 6.15
CA THR A 119 54.03 -45.58 6.94
C THR A 119 53.99 -46.55 8.12
N GLU A 120 52.85 -46.62 8.81
CA GLU A 120 52.63 -47.55 9.91
C GLU A 120 52.68 -49.01 9.45
N LEU A 121 52.01 -49.33 8.34
CA LEU A 121 52.09 -50.65 7.71
C LEU A 121 53.54 -51.00 7.35
N GLN A 122 54.31 -50.10 6.74
CA GLN A 122 55.73 -50.35 6.45
C GLN A 122 56.56 -50.68 7.70
N GLY A 123 56.29 -50.01 8.83
CA GLY A 123 56.91 -50.36 10.12
C GLY A 123 56.50 -51.75 10.62
N GLN A 124 55.23 -52.13 10.43
CA GLN A 124 54.71 -53.44 10.80
C GLN A 124 55.12 -54.56 9.82
N VAL A 125 55.47 -54.26 8.57
CA VAL A 125 55.93 -55.27 7.58
C VAL A 125 57.16 -56.02 8.08
N ALA A 126 58.08 -55.38 8.81
CA ALA A 126 59.24 -56.07 9.38
C ALA A 126 58.84 -57.10 10.44
N GLY A 127 57.88 -56.77 11.32
CA GLY A 127 57.33 -57.69 12.32
C GLY A 127 56.44 -58.78 11.71
N PHE A 128 55.71 -58.46 10.64
CA PHE A 128 54.90 -59.42 9.90
C PHE A 128 55.78 -60.41 9.11
N ALA A 129 56.85 -59.92 8.48
CA ALA A 129 57.84 -60.76 7.80
C ALA A 129 58.58 -61.67 8.78
N GLY A 130 58.93 -61.16 9.97
CA GLY A 130 59.52 -61.96 11.06
C GLY A 130 58.58 -63.07 11.54
N SER A 131 57.32 -62.74 11.83
CA SER A 131 56.33 -63.74 12.28
C SER A 131 55.94 -64.75 11.19
N VAL A 132 55.92 -64.36 9.91
CA VAL A 132 55.75 -65.31 8.79
C VAL A 132 56.98 -66.21 8.64
N ALA A 133 58.19 -65.66 8.74
CA ALA A 133 59.43 -66.45 8.69
C ALA A 133 59.50 -67.43 9.86
N GLU A 134 59.12 -67.01 11.06
CA GLU A 134 59.05 -67.85 12.27
C GLU A 134 58.04 -68.99 12.12
N LYS A 135 56.88 -68.72 11.52
CA LYS A 135 55.83 -69.72 11.29
C LYS A 135 56.15 -70.71 10.17
N ILE A 136 56.97 -70.32 9.19
CA ILE A 136 57.46 -71.20 8.11
C ILE A 136 58.69 -72.00 8.55
N LEU A 137 59.60 -71.40 9.33
CA LEU A 137 60.86 -72.03 9.77
C LEU A 137 60.71 -72.85 11.06
N GLY A 138 59.55 -72.76 11.75
CA GLY A 138 59.17 -73.69 12.81
C GLY A 138 60.05 -73.67 14.05
N ARG A 139 60.89 -72.65 14.23
CA ARG A 139 61.71 -72.48 15.44
C ARG A 139 61.92 -70.98 15.69
N GLY A 140 61.34 -70.52 16.80
CA GLY A 140 61.45 -69.15 17.25
C GLY A 140 62.89 -68.73 17.49
N LEU A 141 63.18 -67.47 17.15
CA LEU A 141 64.34 -66.74 17.63
C LEU A 141 63.93 -65.99 18.91
#